data_AF-A0AA90TX57-F1
#
_entry.id   AF-A0AA90TX57-F1
#
_cell.length_a   1.000
_cell.length_b   1.000
_cell.length_c   1.000
_cell.angle_alpha   90.00
_cell.angle_beta   90.00
_cell.angle_gamma   90.00
#
_symmetry.space_group_name_H-M   'P 1'
#
loop_
_entity.id
_entity.type
_entity.pdbx_description
1 polymer ?
#
loop_
_entity_poly.entity_id
_entity_poly.type
_entity_poly.pdbx_seq_one_letter_code
_entity_poly.pdbx_strand_id
1 'polypeptide(L)'
;MAKFDVRTELDSVINNSPVIVFLCTAEQDWPVEFVSDNVVKLGYSVEDFESGRIPYADIIHPEDMEYVLSEVARNSGEGSIEYT
;
A
#
# COMPACT_ATOMS: atom_id res chain seq x y z
N MET A 1 13.89 -19.32 -25.05
CA MET A 1 14.34 -18.65 -23.81
C MET A 1 13.15 -17.88 -23.30
N ALA A 2 12.55 -18.31 -22.18
CA ALA A 2 11.34 -17.65 -21.65
C ALA A 2 11.70 -16.22 -21.24
N LYS A 3 10.87 -15.26 -21.65
CA LYS A 3 11.07 -13.85 -21.36
C LYS A 3 10.81 -13.65 -19.87
N PHE A 4 11.80 -13.16 -19.15
CA PHE A 4 11.70 -12.85 -17.73
C PHE A 4 10.63 -11.77 -17.55
N ASP A 5 9.52 -12.08 -16.88
CA ASP A 5 8.48 -11.11 -16.55
C ASP A 5 8.65 -10.66 -15.10
N VAL A 6 9.18 -9.44 -14.95
CA VAL A 6 9.47 -8.83 -13.65
C VAL A 6 8.21 -8.74 -12.78
N ARG A 7 7.01 -8.58 -13.38
CA ARG A 7 5.76 -8.51 -12.62
C ARG A 7 5.45 -9.84 -11.95
N THR A 8 5.55 -10.95 -12.68
CA THR A 8 5.28 -12.29 -12.14
C THR A 8 6.23 -12.65 -11.00
N GLU A 9 7.52 -12.31 -11.12
CA GLU A 9 8.49 -12.56 -10.05
C GLU A 9 8.25 -11.65 -8.83
N LEU A 10 7.88 -10.39 -9.05
CA LEU A 10 7.55 -9.47 -7.96
C LEU A 10 6.31 -9.95 -7.18
N ASP A 11 5.26 -10.35 -7.90
CA ASP A 11 4.04 -10.92 -7.29
C ASP A 11 4.39 -12.18 -6.49
N SER A 12 5.24 -13.04 -7.04
CA SER A 12 5.73 -14.25 -6.36
C SER A 12 6.49 -13.91 -5.06
N VAL A 13 7.40 -12.94 -5.10
CA VAL A 13 8.16 -12.52 -3.90
C VAL A 13 7.24 -11.93 -2.84
N ILE A 14 6.30 -11.06 -3.23
CA ILE A 14 5.35 -10.44 -2.32
C ILE A 14 4.47 -11.51 -1.68
N ASN A 15 3.86 -12.38 -2.48
CA ASN A 15 2.92 -13.40 -2.01
C ASN A 15 3.59 -14.48 -1.13
N ASN A 16 4.88 -14.74 -1.34
CA ASN A 16 5.67 -15.64 -0.49
C ASN A 16 6.22 -14.98 0.79
N SER A 17 5.93 -13.69 1.03
CA SER A 17 6.36 -12.94 2.22
C SER A 17 5.15 -12.54 3.09
N PRO A 18 5.34 -12.05 4.33
CA PRO A 18 4.26 -11.43 5.10
C PRO A 18 3.98 -9.97 4.71
N VAL A 19 4.73 -9.39 3.75
CA VAL A 19 4.63 -7.98 3.38
C VAL A 19 3.32 -7.71 2.63
N ILE A 20 2.67 -6.61 2.96
CA ILE A 20 1.51 -6.08 2.23
C ILE A 20 1.97 -4.78 1.57
N VAL A 21 1.70 -4.64 0.27
CA VAL A 21 2.10 -3.47 -0.51
C VAL A 21 0.84 -2.71 -0.90
N PHE A 22 0.81 -1.42 -0.60
CA PHE A 22 -0.23 -0.49 -1.05
C PHE A 22 0.39 0.52 -2.01
N LEU A 23 -0.30 0.79 -3.11
CA LEU A 23 -0.07 1.94 -3.96
C LEU A 23 -1.27 2.87 -3.78
N CYS A 24 -1.02 4.08 -3.30
CA CYS A 24 -2.06 5.07 -3.06
C CYS A 24 -1.79 6.36 -3.84
N THR A 25 -2.85 7.05 -4.23
CA THR A 25 -2.72 8.41 -4.79
C THR A 25 -2.44 9.42 -3.67
N ALA A 26 -1.78 10.52 -4.01
CA ALA A 26 -1.52 11.63 -3.09
C ALA A 26 -2.73 12.56 -2.93
N GLU A 27 -3.94 12.00 -2.98
CA GLU A 27 -5.21 12.70 -2.77
C GLU A 27 -5.68 12.57 -1.31
N GLN A 28 -6.78 13.24 -0.96
CA GLN A 28 -7.37 13.14 0.38
C GLN A 28 -7.72 11.67 0.70
N ASP A 29 -7.41 11.23 1.91
CA ASP A 29 -7.63 9.87 2.44
C ASP A 29 -6.87 8.74 1.72
N TRP A 30 -5.95 9.08 0.82
CA TRP A 30 -5.08 8.16 0.07
C TRP A 30 -5.82 7.01 -0.61
N PRO A 31 -6.62 7.29 -1.66
CA PRO A 31 -7.27 6.28 -2.47
C PRO A 31 -6.27 5.20 -2.92
N VAL A 32 -6.61 3.94 -2.68
CA VAL A 32 -5.76 2.80 -3.01
C VAL A 32 -5.98 2.43 -4.49
N GLU A 33 -4.93 2.53 -5.30
CA GLU A 33 -4.93 2.08 -6.70
C GLU A 33 -4.60 0.60 -6.84
N PHE A 34 -3.81 0.07 -5.90
CA PHE A 34 -3.42 -1.34 -5.86
C PHE A 34 -3.10 -1.74 -4.42
N VAL A 35 -3.52 -2.95 -4.05
CA VAL A 35 -3.07 -3.62 -2.84
C VAL A 35 -2.73 -5.08 -3.13
N SER A 36 -1.66 -5.60 -2.54
CA SER A 36 -1.30 -7.00 -2.71
C SER A 36 -2.31 -7.96 -2.05
N ASP A 37 -2.44 -9.16 -2.62
CA ASP A 37 -3.34 -10.22 -2.13
C ASP A 37 -3.12 -10.57 -0.65
N ASN A 38 -1.92 -10.29 -0.12
CA ASN A 38 -1.58 -10.51 1.28
C ASN A 38 -2.44 -9.73 2.27
N VAL A 39 -3.20 -8.72 1.83
CA VAL A 39 -4.11 -7.95 2.69
C VAL A 39 -5.19 -8.82 3.36
N VAL A 40 -5.48 -9.99 2.79
CA VAL A 40 -6.37 -11.00 3.41
C VAL A 40 -5.88 -11.47 4.77
N LYS A 41 -4.58 -11.35 5.06
CA LYS A 41 -4.01 -11.67 6.39
C LYS A 41 -4.49 -10.70 7.47
N LEU A 42 -4.92 -9.50 7.10
CA LEU A 42 -5.56 -8.52 7.98
C LEU A 42 -7.09 -8.68 8.05
N GLY A 43 -7.66 -9.62 7.29
CA GLY A 43 -9.11 -9.89 7.26
C GLY A 43 -9.89 -9.07 6.24
N TYR A 44 -9.23 -8.36 5.33
CA TYR A 44 -9.85 -7.56 4.26
C TYR A 44 -9.70 -8.22 2.90
N SER A 45 -10.56 -7.87 1.95
CA SER A 45 -10.36 -8.21 0.54
C SER A 45 -9.63 -7.11 -0.22
N VAL A 46 -9.01 -7.45 -1.37
CA VAL A 46 -8.43 -6.46 -2.29
C VAL A 46 -9.48 -5.44 -2.74
N GLU A 47 -10.69 -5.93 -3.06
CA GLU A 47 -11.81 -5.10 -3.52
C GLU A 47 -12.24 -4.07 -2.47
N ASP A 48 -12.12 -4.36 -1.17
CA ASP A 48 -12.47 -3.39 -0.13
C ASP A 48 -11.65 -2.09 -0.26
N PHE A 49 -10.40 -2.17 -0.71
CA PHE A 49 -9.54 -0.99 -0.88
C PHE A 49 -9.61 -0.41 -2.29
N GLU A 50 -9.50 -1.24 -3.33
CA GLU A 50 -9.49 -0.75 -4.72
C GLU A 50 -10.82 -0.14 -5.15
N SER A 51 -11.94 -0.54 -4.51
CA SER A 51 -13.24 0.11 -4.72
C SER A 51 -13.41 1.42 -3.96
N GLY A 52 -12.50 1.74 -3.03
CA GLY A 52 -12.62 2.84 -2.09
C GLY A 52 -13.65 2.62 -0.98
N ARG A 53 -14.15 1.39 -0.79
CA ARG A 53 -15.06 1.05 0.31
C ARG A 53 -14.41 1.25 1.68
N ILE A 54 -13.13 0.93 1.79
CA ILE A 54 -12.30 1.15 2.97
C ILE A 54 -11.13 2.06 2.58
N PRO A 55 -11.08 3.31 3.06
CA PRO A 55 -9.92 4.17 2.95
C PRO A 55 -8.69 3.54 3.64
N TYR A 56 -7.49 3.78 3.10
CA TYR A 56 -6.26 3.32 3.76
C TYR A 56 -6.09 3.91 5.17
N ALA A 57 -6.55 5.15 5.39
CA ALA A 57 -6.53 5.80 6.69
C ALA A 57 -7.29 5.02 7.79
N ASP A 58 -8.33 4.26 7.44
CA ASP A 58 -9.19 3.57 8.41
C ASP A 58 -8.54 2.34 9.04
N ILE A 59 -7.48 1.80 8.42
CA ILE A 59 -6.76 0.63 8.95
C ILE A 59 -5.52 1.02 9.76
N ILE A 60 -5.17 2.29 9.80
CA ILE A 60 -4.08 2.81 10.62
C ILE A 60 -4.59 2.97 12.05
N HIS A 61 -3.76 2.60 13.02
CA HIS A 61 -4.13 2.77 14.42
C HIS A 61 -4.29 4.27 14.77
N PRO A 62 -5.33 4.69 15.52
CA PRO A 62 -5.60 6.11 15.78
C PRO A 62 -4.44 6.88 16.40
N GLU A 63 -3.63 6.22 17.24
CA GLU A 63 -2.44 6.83 17.87
C GLU A 63 -1.30 7.08 16.87
N ASP A 64 -1.28 6.37 15.74
CA ASP A 64 -0.25 6.50 14.71
C ASP A 64 -0.65 7.47 13.60
N MET A 65 -1.92 7.91 13.55
CA MET A 65 -2.44 8.75 12.48
C MET A 65 -1.68 10.06 12.28
N GLU A 66 -1.38 10.77 13.37
CA GLU A 66 -0.65 12.04 13.31
C GLU A 66 0.76 11.84 12.76
N TYR A 67 1.43 10.77 13.19
CA TYR A 67 2.75 10.40 12.69
C TYR A 67 2.70 10.07 11.20
N VAL A 68 1.78 9.22 10.76
CA VAL A 68 1.66 8.83 9.34
C VAL A 68 1.33 10.04 8.46
N LEU A 69 0.40 10.90 8.88
CA LEU A 69 0.08 12.14 8.15
C LEU A 69 1.32 13.02 7.97
N SER A 70 2.12 13.17 9.02
CA SER A 70 3.35 13.97 8.98
C SER A 70 4.41 13.38 8.04
N GLU A 71 4.59 12.05 8.08
CA GLU A 71 5.55 11.34 7.24
C GLU A 71 5.13 11.36 5.77
N VAL A 72 3.84 11.13 5.50
CA VAL A 72 3.32 11.20 4.14
C VAL A 72 3.43 12.62 3.59
N ALA A 73 3.07 13.66 4.36
CA ALA A 73 3.23 15.04 3.93
C ALA A 73 4.70 15.39 3.66
N ARG A 74 5.62 14.92 4.52
CA ARG A 74 7.07 15.13 4.38
C ARG A 74 7.65 14.46 3.12
N ASN A 75 7.18 13.26 2.76
CA ASN A 75 7.74 12.48 1.66
C ASN A 75 7.03 12.71 0.32
N SER A 76 5.76 13.13 0.34
CA SER A 76 4.98 13.47 -0.86
C SER A 76 5.33 14.86 -1.39
N GLY A 77 5.74 15.77 -0.50
CA GLY A 77 6.43 16.99 -0.86
C GLY A 77 7.92 16.72 -1.03
N GLU A 78 8.50 17.14 -2.16
CA GLU A 78 9.94 16.98 -2.45
C GLU A 78 10.44 15.53 -2.53
N GLY A 79 10.21 14.87 -3.67
CA GLY A 79 11.06 13.83 -4.27
C GLY A 79 11.88 12.92 -3.33
N SER A 80 11.30 12.50 -2.21
CA SER A 80 12.05 11.88 -1.13
C SER A 80 12.33 10.44 -1.50
N ILE A 81 13.61 10.06 -1.41
CA ILE A 81 14.11 8.72 -1.76
C ILE A 81 14.28 7.83 -0.52
N GLU A 82 13.94 8.34 0.66
CA GLU A 82 14.02 7.62 1.93
C GLU A 82 12.66 7.05 2.30
N TYR A 83 12.56 5.72 2.23
CA TYR A 83 11.45 4.93 2.75
C TYR A 83 12.00 4.18 3.97
N THR A 84 11.77 4.71 5.18
CA THR A 84 12.12 4.03 6.45
C THR A 84 10.85 3.56 7.14
#